data_AF-A0AAN5BZF3-F1
#
_entry.id   AF-A0AAN5BZF3-F1
#
_cell.length_a   1.000
_cell.length_b   1.000
_cell.length_c   1.000
_cell.angle_alpha   90.00
_cell.angle_beta   90.00
_cell.angle_gamma   90.00
#
_symmetry.space_group_name_H-M   'P 1'
#
loop_
_entity.id
_entity.type
_entity.pdbx_description
1 polymer ?
#
loop_
_entity_poly.entity_id
_entity_poly.type
_entity_poly.pdbx_seq_one_letter_code
_entity_poly.pdbx_strand_id
1 'polypeptide(L)'
;MGLNASHDDWKRQTKYFGHQNASKYTCLVFDNRGVGRSDKPVNYYSTSEMAQDAVDLLSHLGWIDLSAPATRSIHVIGASMGGMISQEVGMLIPDRLASLTLCCTAPRLVRTAPFLENLRERASMFIPRHVDVELARLGHTLFGGDFLDQPDTEYEDPKKNFPTRRERFAAGQLKKREDPDSFTKKGFLMQIVACYFHHKSPEQLKTLGDAVGRERIAVLHGTEDRMLTFRHGEILHEEIGKGILWKVYEGSGHVLMWENEDEVNQLLEELVDRTS
;
A
#
# COMPACT_ATOMS: atom_id res chain seq x y z
N MET A 1 -5.35 -0.23 -1.28
CA MET A 1 -5.02 0.69 -0.17
C MET A 1 -4.23 -0.03 0.92
N GLY A 2 -3.45 0.70 1.73
CA GLY A 2 -2.82 0.18 2.95
C GLY A 2 -3.78 -0.01 4.12
N LEU A 3 -3.25 -0.44 5.26
CA LEU A 3 -4.00 -0.65 6.51
C LEU A 3 -4.58 0.69 7.01
N ASN A 4 -5.90 0.72 7.31
CA ASN A 4 -6.63 1.91 7.75
C ASN A 4 -6.48 3.13 6.81
N ALA A 5 -6.16 2.89 5.55
CA ALA A 5 -6.04 3.92 4.52
C ALA A 5 -7.30 3.96 3.65
N SER A 6 -7.75 5.16 3.31
CA SER A 6 -8.84 5.44 2.37
C SER A 6 -8.29 5.85 1.02
N HIS A 7 -9.09 5.87 -0.03
CA HIS A 7 -8.72 6.28 -1.39
C HIS A 7 -7.97 7.64 -1.43
N ASP A 8 -8.29 8.57 -0.52
CA ASP A 8 -7.58 9.85 -0.32
C ASP A 8 -6.06 9.69 -0.09
N ASP A 9 -5.60 8.55 0.45
CA ASP A 9 -4.17 8.31 0.69
C ASP A 9 -3.39 8.10 -0.64
N TRP A 10 -4.06 7.91 -1.79
CA TRP A 10 -3.44 7.94 -3.14
C TRP A 10 -3.53 9.29 -3.83
N LYS A 11 -4.00 10.35 -3.17
CA LYS A 11 -4.26 11.66 -3.81
C LYS A 11 -3.11 12.22 -4.65
N ARG A 12 -1.86 11.91 -4.30
CA ARG A 12 -0.65 12.34 -5.04
C ARG A 12 -0.53 11.62 -6.38
N GLN A 13 -0.74 10.31 -6.37
CA GLN A 13 -0.74 9.49 -7.56
C GLN A 13 -1.97 9.77 -8.43
N THR A 14 -3.15 9.95 -7.84
CA THR A 14 -4.33 10.32 -8.64
C THR A 14 -4.23 11.74 -9.20
N LYS A 15 -3.56 12.67 -8.51
CA LYS A 15 -3.17 13.97 -9.07
C LYS A 15 -2.29 13.80 -10.32
N TYR A 16 -1.23 13.00 -10.22
CA TYR A 16 -0.32 12.79 -11.35
C TYR A 16 -0.97 12.02 -12.52
N PHE A 17 -1.48 10.82 -12.28
CA PHE A 17 -2.01 9.93 -13.32
C PHE A 17 -3.43 10.32 -13.75
N GLY A 18 -4.33 10.54 -12.80
CA GLY A 18 -5.78 10.72 -13.05
C GLY A 18 -6.21 12.15 -13.35
N HIS A 19 -5.39 13.17 -13.04
CA HIS A 19 -5.70 14.57 -13.30
C HIS A 19 -4.73 15.22 -14.28
N GLN A 20 -3.43 15.23 -13.97
CA GLN A 20 -2.42 15.86 -14.83
C GLN A 20 -2.20 15.10 -16.14
N ASN A 21 -2.28 13.76 -16.10
CA ASN A 21 -2.09 12.88 -17.25
C ASN A 21 -3.38 12.10 -17.63
N ALA A 22 -4.55 12.69 -17.37
CA ALA A 22 -5.86 12.04 -17.57
C ALA A 22 -6.15 11.62 -19.02
N SER A 23 -5.44 12.18 -20.01
CA SER A 23 -5.57 11.77 -21.41
C SER A 23 -4.87 10.44 -21.72
N LYS A 24 -3.98 9.97 -20.84
CA LYS A 24 -3.22 8.72 -20.99
C LYS A 24 -3.71 7.63 -20.04
N TYR A 25 -4.06 7.98 -18.80
CA TYR A 25 -4.37 7.02 -17.75
C TYR A 25 -5.79 7.15 -17.24
N THR A 26 -6.38 6.00 -16.90
CA THR A 26 -7.60 5.93 -16.09
C THR A 26 -7.26 5.24 -14.78
N CYS A 27 -7.60 5.85 -13.65
CA CYS A 27 -7.27 5.33 -12.33
C CYS A 27 -8.54 4.86 -11.60
N LEU A 28 -8.49 3.65 -11.05
CA LEU A 28 -9.48 3.13 -10.11
C LEU A 28 -8.87 3.10 -8.71
N VAL A 29 -9.40 3.91 -7.80
CA VAL A 29 -9.08 3.87 -6.36
C VAL A 29 -10.37 3.68 -5.58
N PHE A 30 -10.34 2.82 -4.56
CA PHE A 30 -11.50 2.51 -3.74
C PHE A 30 -11.08 2.24 -2.30
N ASP A 31 -12.03 2.38 -1.37
CA ASP A 31 -11.83 2.03 0.03
C ASP A 31 -11.99 0.51 0.21
N ASN A 32 -11.03 -0.15 0.84
CA ASN A 32 -11.18 -1.58 1.18
C ASN A 32 -12.30 -1.77 2.21
N ARG A 33 -12.89 -2.97 2.28
CA ARG A 33 -13.80 -3.34 3.39
C ARG A 33 -13.17 -2.99 4.74
N GLY A 34 -13.98 -2.43 5.64
CA GLY A 34 -13.54 -2.02 6.98
C GLY A 34 -13.05 -0.57 7.13
N VAL A 35 -12.91 0.20 6.05
CA VAL A 35 -12.42 1.59 6.10
C VAL A 35 -13.15 2.50 5.10
N GLY A 36 -13.13 3.80 5.36
CA GLY A 36 -13.64 4.80 4.44
C GLY A 36 -15.14 4.65 4.21
N ARG A 37 -15.58 4.82 2.96
CA ARG A 37 -16.98 4.73 2.56
C ARG A 37 -17.45 3.32 2.25
N SER A 38 -16.55 2.35 2.25
CA SER A 38 -16.91 0.95 2.08
C SER A 38 -17.53 0.36 3.34
N ASP A 39 -18.26 -0.73 3.15
CA ASP A 39 -18.92 -1.46 4.22
C ASP A 39 -17.92 -1.99 5.24
N LYS A 40 -18.41 -2.14 6.47
CA LYS A 40 -17.63 -2.55 7.65
C LYS A 40 -18.23 -3.82 8.24
N PRO A 41 -18.26 -4.92 7.46
CA PRO A 41 -19.00 -6.10 7.84
C PRO A 41 -18.42 -6.74 9.10
N VAL A 42 -19.23 -7.54 9.78
CA VAL A 42 -18.93 -8.05 11.13
C VAL A 42 -18.04 -9.28 11.13
N ASN A 43 -17.85 -9.92 9.97
CA ASN A 43 -17.02 -11.10 9.79
C ASN A 43 -15.52 -10.79 9.91
N TYR A 44 -14.73 -11.85 10.05
CA TYR A 44 -13.28 -11.77 9.88
C TYR A 44 -12.93 -11.36 8.46
N TYR A 45 -11.83 -10.62 8.32
CA TYR A 45 -11.31 -10.23 7.01
C TYR A 45 -10.09 -11.08 6.67
N SER A 46 -9.94 -11.40 5.40
CA SER A 46 -8.73 -11.97 4.82
C SER A 46 -8.27 -11.13 3.63
N THR A 47 -6.98 -11.13 3.35
CA THR A 47 -6.44 -10.47 2.14
C THR A 47 -6.96 -11.12 0.85
N SER A 48 -7.26 -12.42 0.89
CA SER A 48 -7.81 -13.16 -0.25
C SER A 48 -9.24 -12.71 -0.55
N GLU A 49 -10.10 -12.50 0.46
CA GLU A 49 -11.43 -11.91 0.24
C GLU A 49 -11.35 -10.46 -0.26
N MET A 50 -10.44 -9.66 0.29
CA MET A 50 -10.23 -8.28 -0.19
C MET A 50 -9.73 -8.25 -1.65
N ALA A 51 -8.99 -9.26 -2.07
CA ALA A 51 -8.59 -9.41 -3.47
C ALA A 51 -9.79 -9.81 -4.35
N GLN A 52 -10.68 -10.66 -3.84
CA GLN A 52 -11.93 -10.97 -4.53
C GLN A 52 -12.79 -9.71 -4.72
N ASP A 53 -12.90 -8.84 -3.71
CA ASP A 53 -13.60 -7.55 -3.86
C ASP A 53 -13.03 -6.71 -5.01
N ALA A 54 -11.70 -6.68 -5.14
CA ALA A 54 -11.04 -5.93 -6.21
C ALA A 54 -11.34 -6.54 -7.59
N VAL A 55 -11.28 -7.87 -7.72
CA VAL A 55 -11.60 -8.59 -8.96
C VAL A 55 -13.07 -8.42 -9.33
N ASP A 56 -13.98 -8.52 -8.37
CA ASP A 56 -15.42 -8.34 -8.57
C ASP A 56 -15.73 -6.90 -8.98
N LEU A 57 -15.07 -5.91 -8.38
CA LEU A 57 -15.21 -4.51 -8.76
C LEU A 57 -14.70 -4.25 -10.19
N LEU A 58 -13.53 -4.78 -10.56
CA LEU A 58 -13.00 -4.67 -11.91
C LEU A 58 -13.95 -5.29 -12.95
N SER A 59 -14.51 -6.46 -12.62
CA SER A 59 -15.49 -7.15 -13.47
C SER A 59 -16.79 -6.35 -13.59
N HIS A 60 -17.32 -5.86 -12.47
CA HIS A 60 -18.54 -5.05 -12.42
C HIS A 60 -18.44 -3.76 -13.22
N LEU A 61 -17.28 -3.11 -13.20
CA LEU A 61 -17.00 -1.91 -13.99
C LEU A 61 -16.68 -2.21 -15.46
N GLY A 62 -16.61 -3.47 -15.86
CA GLY A 62 -16.30 -3.90 -17.23
C GLY A 62 -14.83 -3.71 -17.62
N TRP A 63 -13.92 -3.56 -16.65
CA TRP A 63 -12.48 -3.45 -16.90
C TRP A 63 -11.86 -4.80 -17.23
N ILE A 64 -12.44 -5.88 -16.71
CA ILE A 64 -12.11 -7.25 -17.05
C ILE A 64 -13.38 -8.04 -17.35
N ASP A 65 -13.29 -9.01 -18.26
CA ASP A 65 -14.30 -10.04 -18.44
C ASP A 65 -13.64 -11.40 -18.20
N LEU A 66 -14.11 -12.10 -17.16
CA LEU A 66 -13.60 -13.42 -16.78
C LEU A 66 -14.12 -14.54 -17.70
N SER A 67 -15.18 -14.28 -18.49
CA SER A 67 -15.73 -15.21 -19.48
C SER A 67 -15.09 -15.08 -20.86
N ALA A 68 -14.45 -13.93 -21.15
CA ALA A 68 -13.76 -13.67 -22.39
C ALA A 68 -12.31 -14.21 -22.39
N PRO A 69 -11.67 -14.34 -23.58
CA PRO A 69 -10.24 -14.63 -23.68
C PRO A 69 -9.39 -13.63 -22.88
N ALA A 70 -8.34 -14.15 -22.26
CA ALA A 70 -7.45 -13.36 -21.43
C ALA A 70 -6.78 -12.22 -22.21
N THR A 71 -6.96 -11.00 -21.72
CA THR A 71 -6.24 -9.82 -22.20
C THR A 71 -5.61 -9.13 -21.01
N ARG A 72 -4.32 -8.84 -21.12
CA ARG A 72 -3.56 -8.09 -20.12
C ARG A 72 -3.82 -6.61 -20.34
N SER A 73 -4.54 -5.98 -19.42
CA SER A 73 -4.94 -4.57 -19.55
C SER A 73 -4.92 -3.81 -18.23
N ILE A 74 -4.69 -4.50 -17.10
CA ILE A 74 -4.81 -3.91 -15.76
C ILE A 74 -3.44 -3.79 -15.11
N HIS A 75 -3.05 -2.58 -14.71
CA HIS A 75 -1.89 -2.36 -13.85
C HIS A 75 -2.35 -2.32 -12.40
N VAL A 76 -1.81 -3.18 -11.55
CA VAL A 76 -2.17 -3.24 -10.12
C VAL A 76 -1.01 -2.71 -9.29
N ILE A 77 -1.29 -1.72 -8.44
CA ILE A 77 -0.31 -1.10 -7.53
C ILE A 77 -0.84 -1.20 -6.11
N GLY A 78 -0.09 -1.85 -5.23
CA GLY A 78 -0.47 -2.08 -3.85
C GLY A 78 0.61 -1.66 -2.87
N ALA A 79 0.28 -0.79 -1.92
CA ALA A 79 1.17 -0.41 -0.82
C ALA A 79 0.74 -1.07 0.50
N SER A 80 1.70 -1.56 1.31
CA SER A 80 1.44 -2.14 2.64
C SER A 80 0.45 -3.31 2.56
N MET A 81 -0.63 -3.31 3.34
CA MET A 81 -1.74 -4.29 3.18
C MET A 81 -2.25 -4.37 1.74
N GLY A 82 -2.25 -3.26 1.00
CA GLY A 82 -2.64 -3.24 -0.41
C GLY A 82 -1.71 -4.08 -1.29
N GLY A 83 -0.43 -4.17 -0.94
CA GLY A 83 0.53 -5.06 -1.59
C GLY A 83 0.26 -6.54 -1.28
N MET A 84 -0.16 -6.86 -0.04
CA MET A 84 -0.61 -8.21 0.32
C MET A 84 -1.85 -8.63 -0.48
N ILE A 85 -2.82 -7.72 -0.61
CA ILE A 85 -4.01 -7.92 -1.44
C ILE A 85 -3.61 -8.07 -2.92
N SER A 86 -2.65 -7.26 -3.39
CA SER A 86 -2.22 -7.30 -4.79
C SER A 86 -1.50 -8.60 -5.17
N GLN A 87 -0.80 -9.24 -4.22
CA GLN A 87 -0.26 -10.60 -4.41
C GLN A 87 -1.39 -11.61 -4.67
N GLU A 88 -2.48 -11.53 -3.90
CA GLU A 88 -3.66 -12.39 -4.08
C GLU A 88 -4.38 -12.09 -5.40
N VAL A 89 -4.54 -10.81 -5.78
CA VAL A 89 -5.09 -10.42 -7.10
C VAL A 89 -4.26 -11.02 -8.23
N GLY A 90 -2.93 -10.95 -8.13
CA GLY A 90 -2.03 -11.57 -9.11
C GLY A 90 -2.11 -13.10 -9.14
N MET A 91 -2.57 -13.76 -8.09
CA MET A 91 -2.87 -15.20 -8.11
C MET A 91 -4.25 -15.52 -8.68
N LEU A 92 -5.23 -14.62 -8.50
CA LEU A 92 -6.60 -14.80 -9.00
C LEU A 92 -6.72 -14.56 -10.51
N ILE A 93 -6.08 -13.50 -11.03
CA ILE A 93 -6.21 -13.04 -12.42
C ILE A 93 -4.85 -12.69 -13.08
N PRO A 94 -3.82 -13.55 -12.98
CA PRO A 94 -2.47 -13.24 -13.49
C PRO A 94 -2.44 -12.87 -14.97
N ASP A 95 -3.34 -13.48 -15.76
CA ASP A 95 -3.45 -13.31 -17.20
C ASP A 95 -4.20 -12.02 -17.61
N ARG A 96 -4.80 -11.30 -16.64
CA ARG A 96 -5.41 -9.97 -16.83
C ARG A 96 -4.47 -8.83 -16.47
N LEU A 97 -3.41 -9.10 -15.70
CA LEU A 97 -2.48 -8.08 -15.26
C LEU A 97 -1.51 -7.72 -16.38
N ALA A 98 -1.40 -6.43 -16.71
CA ALA A 98 -0.35 -5.87 -17.54
C ALA A 98 0.93 -5.66 -16.72
N SER A 99 0.82 -5.17 -15.49
CA SER A 99 1.91 -5.14 -14.50
C SER A 99 1.41 -5.25 -13.06
N LEU A 100 2.32 -5.61 -12.14
CA LEU A 100 2.05 -5.74 -10.70
C LEU A 100 3.14 -5.02 -9.90
N THR A 101 2.76 -4.05 -9.08
CA THR A 101 3.68 -3.28 -8.23
C THR A 101 3.36 -3.51 -6.76
N LEU A 102 4.36 -3.96 -6.00
CA LEU A 102 4.28 -4.29 -4.58
C LEU A 102 5.16 -3.31 -3.78
N CYS A 103 4.56 -2.32 -3.14
CA CYS A 103 5.27 -1.26 -2.40
C CYS A 103 5.19 -1.47 -0.89
N CYS A 104 6.32 -1.38 -0.18
CA CYS A 104 6.43 -1.43 1.29
C CYS A 104 5.53 -2.50 1.91
N THR A 105 5.63 -3.74 1.41
CA THR A 105 4.74 -4.84 1.75
C THR A 105 5.52 -6.10 2.11
N ALA A 106 4.81 -7.16 2.44
CA ALA A 106 5.39 -8.42 2.87
C ALA A 106 4.61 -9.61 2.26
N PRO A 107 5.27 -10.76 2.03
CA PRO A 107 4.54 -11.97 1.67
C PRO A 107 3.94 -12.67 2.89
N ARG A 108 4.49 -12.37 4.07
CA ARG A 108 4.12 -12.85 5.40
C ARG A 108 4.86 -12.03 6.43
N LEU A 109 4.31 -11.90 7.63
CA LEU A 109 5.02 -11.26 8.74
C LEU A 109 6.10 -12.20 9.27
N VAL A 110 7.35 -11.76 9.24
CA VAL A 110 8.47 -12.47 9.84
C VAL A 110 8.95 -11.74 11.09
N ARG A 111 9.50 -12.48 12.05
CA ARG A 111 10.11 -11.86 13.23
C ARG A 111 11.40 -11.17 12.81
N THR A 112 11.37 -9.84 12.75
CA THR A 112 12.54 -9.01 12.43
C THR A 112 13.13 -8.29 13.64
N ALA A 113 12.43 -8.34 14.78
CA ALA A 113 12.87 -7.81 16.07
C ALA A 113 12.88 -8.89 17.17
N PRO A 114 13.74 -8.75 18.21
CA PRO A 114 13.76 -9.63 19.38
C PRO A 114 12.38 -9.77 20.06
N PHE A 115 12.11 -10.94 20.64
CA PHE A 115 10.81 -11.29 21.22
C PHE A 115 10.28 -10.28 22.25
N LEU A 116 11.13 -9.84 23.18
CA LEU A 116 10.73 -8.90 24.24
C LEU A 116 10.44 -7.50 23.70
N GLU A 117 11.18 -7.06 22.69
CA GLU A 117 10.98 -5.76 22.06
C GLU A 117 9.64 -5.73 21.31
N ASN A 118 9.38 -6.77 20.51
CA ASN A 118 8.12 -6.93 19.79
C ASN A 118 6.90 -7.03 20.74
N LEU A 119 7.04 -7.73 21.87
CA LEU A 119 5.99 -7.82 22.90
C LEU A 119 5.75 -6.47 23.58
N ARG A 120 6.81 -5.72 23.91
CA ARG A 120 6.72 -4.39 24.51
C ARG A 120 6.05 -3.40 23.56
N GLU A 121 6.43 -3.40 22.29
CA GLU A 121 5.82 -2.54 21.28
C GLU A 121 4.33 -2.86 21.07
N ARG A 122 3.95 -4.15 20.99
CA ARG A 122 2.55 -4.56 20.88
C ARG A 122 1.73 -4.19 22.12
N ALA A 123 2.26 -4.41 23.33
CA ALA A 123 1.59 -4.03 24.57
C ALA A 123 1.39 -2.50 24.65
N SER A 124 2.35 -1.75 24.13
CA SER A 124 2.30 -0.29 24.11
C SER A 124 1.21 0.29 23.19
N MET A 125 0.65 -0.49 22.26
CA MET A 125 -0.47 -0.07 21.42
C MET A 125 -1.76 0.14 22.22
N PHE A 126 -1.89 -0.50 23.39
CA PHE A 126 -3.09 -0.42 24.24
C PHE A 126 -2.99 0.63 25.35
N ILE A 127 -1.85 1.32 25.49
CA ILE A 127 -1.67 2.36 26.51
C ILE A 127 -2.20 3.69 25.94
N PRO A 128 -3.26 4.28 26.53
CA PRO A 128 -3.76 5.58 26.12
C PRO A 128 -2.66 6.64 26.30
N ARG A 129 -2.44 7.47 25.28
CA ARG A 129 -1.46 8.56 25.29
C ARG A 129 -2.11 9.85 24.82
N HIS A 130 -1.44 10.96 25.11
CA HIS A 130 -1.76 12.23 24.49
C HIS A 130 -1.64 12.12 22.97
N VAL A 131 -2.53 12.78 22.24
CA VAL A 131 -2.60 12.73 20.77
C VAL A 131 -1.26 13.05 20.13
N ASP A 132 -0.56 14.08 20.60
CA ASP A 132 0.71 14.50 20.02
C ASP A 132 1.79 13.42 20.12
N VAL A 133 1.82 12.69 21.25
CA VAL A 133 2.77 11.59 21.47
C VAL A 133 2.48 10.43 20.52
N GLU A 134 1.19 10.15 20.29
CA GLU A 134 0.77 9.11 19.37
C GLU A 134 1.09 9.49 17.91
N LEU A 135 0.84 10.73 17.52
CA LEU A 135 1.15 11.25 16.18
C LEU A 135 2.65 11.29 15.91
N ALA A 136 3.47 11.72 16.88
CA ALA A 136 4.92 11.73 16.76
C ALA A 136 5.46 10.30 16.58
N ARG A 137 4.95 9.34 17.35
CA ARG A 137 5.33 7.93 17.23
C ARG A 137 4.90 7.35 15.89
N LEU A 138 3.65 7.56 15.48
CA LEU A 138 3.16 7.06 14.20
C LEU A 138 3.95 7.67 13.04
N GLY A 139 4.28 8.95 13.10
CA GLY A 139 5.15 9.61 12.14
C GLY A 139 6.55 8.96 12.08
N HIS A 140 7.17 8.70 13.22
CA HIS A 140 8.47 8.01 13.28
C HIS A 140 8.42 6.57 12.75
N THR A 141 7.31 5.87 12.97
CA THR A 141 7.11 4.52 12.43
C THR A 141 6.93 4.52 10.90
N LEU A 142 6.24 5.53 10.36
CA LEU A 142 5.85 5.57 8.95
C LEU A 142 6.86 6.24 8.03
N PHE A 143 7.65 7.20 8.50
CA PHE A 143 8.52 8.02 7.66
C PHE A 143 9.99 7.85 8.05
N GLY A 144 10.87 7.89 7.05
CA GLY A 144 12.33 7.84 7.21
C GLY A 144 12.96 9.23 7.34
N GLY A 145 14.20 9.24 7.82
CA GLY A 145 15.05 10.44 7.84
C GLY A 145 14.41 11.68 8.50
N ASP A 146 14.63 12.83 7.88
CA ASP A 146 14.10 14.14 8.29
C ASP A 146 12.83 14.53 7.51
N PHE A 147 12.21 13.59 6.79
CA PHE A 147 11.13 13.87 5.84
C PHE A 147 10.01 14.72 6.43
N LEU A 148 9.57 14.41 7.65
CA LEU A 148 8.49 15.15 8.31
C LEU A 148 8.88 16.56 8.74
N ASP A 149 10.17 16.83 8.95
CA ASP A 149 10.67 18.15 9.36
C ASP A 149 10.89 19.08 8.16
N GLN A 150 10.80 18.55 6.93
CA GLN A 150 10.88 19.33 5.71
C GLN A 150 9.59 20.17 5.47
N PRO A 151 9.68 21.26 4.69
CA PRO A 151 8.52 22.08 4.34
C PRO A 151 7.39 21.28 3.67
N ASP A 152 6.14 21.63 3.98
CA ASP A 152 4.98 21.08 3.27
C ASP A 152 4.87 21.71 1.88
N THR A 153 4.90 20.85 0.86
CA THR A 153 4.89 21.23 -0.57
C THR A 153 3.68 20.68 -1.30
N GLU A 154 2.62 20.31 -0.57
CA GLU A 154 1.42 19.67 -1.15
C GLU A 154 0.74 20.52 -2.24
N TYR A 155 0.59 21.82 -1.98
CA TYR A 155 -0.07 22.76 -2.88
C TYR A 155 0.92 23.79 -3.42
N GLU A 156 0.71 24.21 -4.67
CA GLU A 156 1.49 25.29 -5.30
C GLU A 156 1.30 26.63 -4.59
N ASP A 157 0.10 26.89 -4.04
CA ASP A 157 -0.18 28.06 -3.22
C ASP A 157 0.38 27.84 -1.79
N PRO A 158 1.44 28.56 -1.39
CA PRO A 158 2.08 28.35 -0.08
C PRO A 158 1.13 28.64 1.09
N LYS A 159 0.07 29.45 0.89
CA LYS A 159 -0.92 29.75 1.93
C LYS A 159 -1.79 28.55 2.31
N LYS A 160 -1.84 27.52 1.46
CA LYS A 160 -2.58 26.28 1.71
C LYS A 160 -1.71 25.20 2.37
N ASN A 161 -0.41 25.44 2.48
CA ASN A 161 0.55 24.50 3.08
C ASN A 161 0.71 24.76 4.57
N PHE A 162 1.00 23.69 5.31
CA PHE A 162 1.45 23.82 6.69
C PHE A 162 2.93 24.24 6.75
N PRO A 163 3.47 24.63 7.91
CA PRO A 163 4.88 24.91 8.05
C PRO A 163 5.77 23.73 7.65
N THR A 164 5.46 22.51 8.13
CA THR A 164 6.18 21.28 7.78
C THR A 164 5.23 20.15 7.40
N ARG A 165 5.80 19.09 6.81
CA ARG A 165 5.07 17.87 6.49
C ARG A 165 4.54 17.16 7.75
N ARG A 166 5.14 17.40 8.92
CA ARG A 166 4.66 16.91 10.22
C ARG A 166 3.26 17.40 10.53
N GLU A 167 3.00 18.70 10.41
CA GLU A 167 1.66 19.24 10.66
C GLU A 167 0.67 18.78 9.59
N ARG A 168 1.10 18.66 8.33
CA ARG A 168 0.27 18.07 7.26
C ARG A 168 -0.18 16.66 7.59
N PHE A 169 0.76 15.83 8.02
CA PHE A 169 0.49 14.46 8.44
C PHE A 169 -0.45 14.43 9.66
N ALA A 170 -0.14 15.21 10.69
CA ALA A 170 -0.95 15.33 11.90
C ALA A 170 -2.40 15.75 11.60
N ALA A 171 -2.59 16.77 10.76
CA ALA A 171 -3.91 17.23 10.34
C ALA A 171 -4.70 16.12 9.62
N GLY A 172 -4.05 15.34 8.76
CA GLY A 172 -4.66 14.17 8.12
C GLY A 172 -5.12 13.12 9.13
N GLN A 173 -4.30 12.81 10.13
CA GLN A 173 -4.65 11.85 11.19
C GLN A 173 -5.78 12.37 12.10
N LEU A 174 -5.79 13.66 12.42
CA LEU A 174 -6.87 14.28 13.21
C LEU A 174 -8.20 14.23 12.44
N LYS A 175 -8.19 14.53 11.14
CA LYS A 175 -9.39 14.41 10.29
C LYS A 175 -9.94 12.97 10.27
N LYS A 176 -9.07 11.95 10.20
CA LYS A 176 -9.50 10.55 10.30
C LYS A 176 -10.16 10.24 11.65
N ARG A 177 -9.71 10.85 12.74
CA ARG A 177 -10.29 10.66 14.09
C ARG A 177 -11.64 11.34 14.27
N GLU A 178 -11.87 12.44 13.55
CA GLU A 178 -13.15 13.17 13.55
C GLU A 178 -14.24 12.41 12.77
N ASP A 179 -13.88 11.40 11.97
CA ASP A 179 -14.79 10.57 11.19
C ASP A 179 -14.80 9.11 11.69
N PRO A 180 -15.44 8.84 12.85
CA PRO A 180 -15.48 7.51 13.45
C PRO A 180 -16.29 6.51 12.63
N ASP A 181 -17.18 6.99 11.76
CA ASP A 181 -18.03 6.15 10.90
C ASP A 181 -17.22 5.56 9.73
N SER A 182 -16.29 6.34 9.16
CA SER A 182 -15.36 5.86 8.15
C SER A 182 -14.18 5.08 8.75
N PHE A 183 -13.66 5.50 9.90
CA PHE A 183 -12.46 4.93 10.53
C PHE A 183 -12.77 4.19 11.84
N THR A 184 -13.59 3.14 11.74
CA THR A 184 -14.02 2.38 12.92
C THR A 184 -12.87 1.55 13.53
N LYS A 185 -12.81 1.47 14.86
CA LYS A 185 -11.85 0.61 15.59
C LYS A 185 -11.97 -0.86 15.18
N LYS A 186 -13.20 -1.32 14.93
CA LYS A 186 -13.48 -2.70 14.54
C LYS A 186 -12.95 -3.02 13.14
N GLY A 187 -13.25 -2.18 12.16
CA GLY A 187 -12.76 -2.36 10.79
C GLY A 187 -11.23 -2.36 10.76
N PHE A 188 -10.60 -1.44 11.50
CA PHE A 188 -9.16 -1.42 11.69
C PHE A 188 -8.62 -2.73 12.30
N LEU A 189 -9.23 -3.24 13.37
CA LEU A 189 -8.82 -4.48 14.01
C LEU A 189 -8.94 -5.69 13.06
N MET A 190 -10.02 -5.77 12.28
CA MET A 190 -10.19 -6.85 11.31
C MET A 190 -9.18 -6.77 10.16
N GLN A 191 -8.80 -5.57 9.71
CA GLN A 191 -7.70 -5.39 8.76
C GLN A 191 -6.34 -5.80 9.36
N ILE A 192 -6.07 -5.53 10.65
CA ILE A 192 -4.88 -6.04 11.34
C ILE A 192 -4.86 -7.57 11.34
N VAL A 193 -5.99 -8.21 11.64
CA VAL A 193 -6.13 -9.67 11.62
C VAL A 193 -5.84 -10.21 10.22
N ALA A 194 -6.40 -9.59 9.17
CA ALA A 194 -6.12 -9.96 7.79
C ALA A 194 -4.63 -9.88 7.44
N CYS A 195 -3.96 -8.79 7.83
CA CYS A 195 -2.51 -8.63 7.62
C CYS A 195 -1.69 -9.67 8.39
N TYR A 196 -2.09 -9.98 9.62
CA TYR A 196 -1.38 -10.93 10.47
C TYR A 196 -1.42 -12.35 9.91
N PHE A 197 -2.56 -12.76 9.34
CA PHE A 197 -2.74 -14.08 8.75
C PHE A 197 -2.40 -14.16 7.26
N HIS A 198 -2.03 -13.04 6.62
CA HIS A 198 -1.54 -13.07 5.25
C HIS A 198 -0.25 -13.87 5.15
N HIS A 199 -0.25 -14.86 4.24
CA HIS A 199 0.91 -15.72 4.05
C HIS A 199 0.98 -16.28 2.64
N LYS A 200 2.04 -15.94 1.91
CA LYS A 200 2.47 -16.60 0.68
C LYS A 200 3.74 -17.40 0.94
N SER A 201 3.77 -18.67 0.54
CA SER A 201 4.98 -19.49 0.56
C SER A 201 5.93 -19.10 -0.58
N PRO A 202 7.22 -19.48 -0.50
CA PRO A 202 8.17 -19.26 -1.59
C PRO A 202 7.67 -19.85 -2.93
N GLU A 203 7.06 -21.04 -2.91
CA GLU A 203 6.51 -21.70 -4.11
C GLU A 203 5.34 -20.92 -4.71
N GLN A 204 4.48 -20.37 -3.85
CA GLN A 204 3.36 -19.53 -4.30
C GLN A 204 3.87 -18.23 -4.93
N LEU A 205 4.89 -17.59 -4.35
CA LEU A 205 5.50 -16.38 -4.91
C LEU A 205 6.21 -16.66 -6.24
N LYS A 206 6.89 -17.79 -6.35
CA LYS A 206 7.48 -18.22 -7.62
C LYS A 206 6.40 -18.41 -8.69
N THR A 207 5.29 -19.06 -8.33
CA THR A 207 4.14 -19.30 -9.21
C THR A 207 3.48 -17.97 -9.63
N LEU A 208 3.31 -17.03 -8.70
CA LEU A 208 2.88 -15.67 -9.00
C LEU A 208 3.81 -15.00 -10.01
N GLY A 209 5.13 -15.09 -9.79
CA GLY A 209 6.15 -14.57 -10.69
C GLY A 209 6.12 -15.19 -12.09
N ASP A 210 5.92 -16.50 -12.19
CA ASP A 210 5.78 -17.21 -13.46
C ASP A 210 4.48 -16.83 -14.19
N ALA A 211 3.36 -16.74 -13.47
CA ALA A 211 2.04 -16.48 -14.05
C ALA A 211 1.87 -15.02 -14.50
N VAL A 212 2.35 -14.07 -13.70
CA VAL A 212 2.33 -12.63 -14.05
C VAL A 212 3.50 -12.27 -14.96
N GLY A 213 4.56 -13.06 -15.08
CA GLY A 213 5.76 -12.67 -15.81
C GLY A 213 6.63 -11.70 -15.00
N ARG A 214 7.80 -12.16 -14.59
CA ARG A 214 8.66 -11.46 -13.62
C ARG A 214 9.07 -10.06 -14.09
N GLU A 215 9.32 -9.89 -15.37
CA GLU A 215 9.67 -8.61 -16.00
C GLU A 215 8.61 -7.52 -15.87
N ARG A 216 7.38 -7.91 -15.50
CA ARG A 216 6.21 -7.03 -15.31
C ARG A 216 5.87 -6.82 -13.84
N ILE A 217 6.68 -7.38 -12.93
CA ILE A 217 6.53 -7.21 -11.49
C ILE A 217 7.59 -6.21 -11.00
N ALA A 218 7.15 -5.26 -10.18
CA ALA A 218 8.03 -4.38 -9.43
C ALA A 218 7.82 -4.56 -7.91
N VAL A 219 8.91 -4.59 -7.16
CA VAL A 219 8.90 -4.53 -5.70
C VAL A 219 9.70 -3.30 -5.27
N LEU A 220 9.05 -2.44 -4.48
CA LEU A 220 9.60 -1.16 -4.01
C LEU A 220 9.62 -1.15 -2.49
N HIS A 221 10.75 -0.79 -1.88
CA HIS A 221 10.83 -0.76 -0.41
C HIS A 221 11.82 0.30 0.10
N GLY A 222 11.47 0.96 1.20
CA GLY A 222 12.33 1.93 1.89
C GLY A 222 13.21 1.26 2.95
N THR A 223 14.47 1.67 3.09
CA THR A 223 15.40 1.04 4.05
C THR A 223 15.16 1.42 5.50
N GLU A 224 14.45 2.52 5.75
CA GLU A 224 14.04 2.96 7.09
C GLU A 224 12.56 2.67 7.40
N ASP A 225 11.92 1.74 6.68
CA ASP A 225 10.57 1.30 7.01
C ASP A 225 10.55 0.62 8.39
N ARG A 226 9.90 1.25 9.38
CA ARG A 226 9.76 0.71 10.74
C ARG A 226 8.40 0.03 10.97
N MET A 227 7.53 0.01 9.96
CA MET A 227 6.23 -0.66 10.00
C MET A 227 6.34 -2.08 9.42
N LEU A 228 6.89 -2.21 8.21
CA LEU A 228 7.28 -3.45 7.58
C LEU A 228 8.75 -3.35 7.20
N THR A 229 9.62 -3.82 8.09
CA THR A 229 11.08 -3.65 7.92
C THR A 229 11.57 -4.09 6.55
N PHE A 230 12.66 -3.47 6.07
CA PHE A 230 13.25 -3.72 4.75
C PHE A 230 13.42 -5.21 4.40
N ARG A 231 13.71 -6.05 5.40
CA ARG A 231 13.77 -7.52 5.25
C ARG A 231 12.52 -8.14 4.62
N HIS A 232 11.35 -7.58 4.84
CA HIS A 232 10.11 -8.06 4.23
C HIS A 232 10.11 -7.87 2.71
N GLY A 233 10.61 -6.72 2.24
CA GLY A 233 10.80 -6.46 0.81
C GLY A 233 11.87 -7.37 0.20
N GLU A 234 12.97 -7.61 0.93
CA GLU A 234 14.00 -8.55 0.49
C GLU A 234 13.44 -9.96 0.29
N ILE A 235 12.62 -10.46 1.22
CA ILE A 235 11.99 -11.78 1.11
C ILE A 235 11.10 -11.85 -0.14
N LEU A 236 10.30 -10.82 -0.43
CA LEU A 236 9.50 -10.76 -1.66
C LEU A 236 10.39 -10.83 -2.91
N HIS A 237 11.44 -10.01 -2.96
CA HIS A 237 12.36 -9.99 -4.08
C HIS A 237 13.06 -11.34 -4.29
N GLU A 238 13.59 -11.93 -3.21
CA GLU A 238 14.27 -13.23 -3.21
C GLU A 238 13.34 -14.36 -3.70
N GLU A 239 12.10 -14.39 -3.21
CA GLU A 239 11.20 -15.53 -3.41
C GLU A 239 10.32 -15.45 -4.66
N ILE A 240 9.99 -14.26 -5.15
CA ILE A 240 9.41 -14.11 -6.50
C ILE A 240 10.46 -14.52 -7.56
N GLY A 241 11.73 -14.18 -7.30
CA GLY A 241 12.88 -14.60 -8.07
C GLY A 241 13.38 -13.56 -9.07
N LYS A 242 14.45 -13.91 -9.78
CA LYS A 242 15.17 -13.01 -10.71
C LYS A 242 14.29 -12.57 -11.87
N GLY A 243 14.45 -11.31 -12.29
CA GLY A 243 13.77 -10.73 -13.45
C GLY A 243 12.73 -9.67 -13.09
N ILE A 244 12.40 -9.53 -11.81
CA ILE A 244 11.57 -8.42 -11.34
C ILE A 244 12.35 -7.11 -11.29
N LEU A 245 11.62 -5.99 -11.34
CA LEU A 245 12.16 -4.68 -10.99
C LEU A 245 12.24 -4.57 -9.46
N TRP A 246 13.45 -4.52 -8.91
CA TRP A 246 13.70 -4.28 -7.49
C TRP A 246 14.23 -2.86 -7.29
N LYS A 247 13.44 -1.98 -6.66
CA LYS A 247 13.84 -0.60 -6.38
C LYS A 247 13.86 -0.36 -4.87
N VAL A 248 15.04 0.03 -4.38
CA VAL A 248 15.29 0.38 -2.99
C VAL A 248 15.35 1.90 -2.88
N TYR A 249 14.65 2.45 -1.89
CA TYR A 249 14.67 3.88 -1.57
C TYR A 249 15.43 4.09 -0.26
N GLU A 250 16.68 4.53 -0.39
CA GLU A 250 17.55 4.71 0.76
C GLU A 250 17.09 5.85 1.66
N GLY A 251 17.08 5.61 2.97
CA GLY A 251 16.64 6.58 3.98
C GLY A 251 15.13 6.82 4.01
N SER A 252 14.35 6.18 3.13
CA SER A 252 12.90 6.35 3.04
C SER A 252 12.18 5.32 3.91
N GLY A 253 11.01 5.71 4.44
CA GLY A 253 10.18 4.90 5.31
C GLY A 253 9.15 4.04 4.59
N HIS A 254 7.98 3.92 5.22
CA HIS A 254 6.87 3.09 4.77
C HIS A 254 6.02 3.75 3.67
N VAL A 255 6.02 5.08 3.58
CA VAL A 255 5.06 5.84 2.75
C VAL A 255 5.77 6.40 1.51
N LEU A 256 6.39 5.52 0.72
CA LEU A 256 7.14 5.89 -0.49
C LEU A 256 6.35 6.75 -1.47
N MET A 257 5.03 6.53 -1.53
CA MET A 257 4.13 7.30 -2.40
C MET A 257 4.10 8.80 -2.07
N TRP A 258 4.56 9.18 -0.87
CA TRP A 258 4.74 10.57 -0.45
C TRP A 258 6.23 10.92 -0.28
N GLU A 259 7.03 10.02 0.27
CA GLU A 259 8.46 10.27 0.52
C GLU A 259 9.27 10.45 -0.77
N ASN A 260 8.89 9.72 -1.82
CA ASN A 260 9.60 9.69 -3.10
C ASN A 260 8.60 9.87 -4.26
N GLU A 261 7.62 10.77 -4.09
CA GLU A 261 6.47 10.96 -4.99
C GLU A 261 6.87 10.95 -6.48
N ASP A 262 7.79 11.83 -6.89
CA ASP A 262 8.18 11.99 -8.29
C ASP A 262 8.89 10.74 -8.83
N GLU A 263 9.84 10.18 -8.08
CA GLU A 263 10.57 8.97 -8.48
C GLU A 263 9.65 7.75 -8.58
N VAL A 264 8.69 7.61 -7.67
CA VAL A 264 7.72 6.51 -7.71
C VAL A 264 6.78 6.69 -8.89
N ASN A 265 6.26 7.90 -9.13
CA ASN A 265 5.41 8.17 -10.28
C ASN A 265 6.14 7.88 -11.60
N GLN A 266 7.39 8.30 -11.73
CA GLN A 266 8.20 8.02 -12.92
C GLN A 266 8.41 6.50 -13.12
N LEU A 267 8.77 5.77 -12.06
CA LEU A 267 8.95 4.31 -12.15
C LEU A 267 7.67 3.60 -12.57
N LEU A 268 6.53 4.01 -12.02
CA LEU A 268 5.21 3.48 -12.37
C LEU A 268 4.86 3.77 -13.84
N GLU A 269 5.12 4.99 -14.32
CA GLU A 269 4.93 5.38 -15.72
C GLU A 269 5.80 4.51 -16.65
N GLU A 270 7.08 4.34 -16.36
CA GLU A 270 7.99 3.49 -17.13
C GLU A 270 7.58 2.01 -17.13
N LEU A 271 6.92 1.54 -16.07
CA LEU A 271 6.39 0.18 -15.99
C LEU A 271 5.09 0.03 -16.78
N VAL A 272 4.21 1.04 -16.79
CA VAL A 272 3.01 1.06 -17.62
C VAL A 272 3.40 1.07 -19.09
N ASP A 273 4.28 1.98 -19.49
CA ASP A 273 4.69 2.17 -20.89
C ASP A 273 5.37 0.92 -21.49
N ARG A 274 6.12 0.16 -20.68
CA ARG A 274 6.77 -1.07 -21.16
C ARG A 274 5.83 -2.29 -21.25
N THR A 275 4.66 -2.22 -20.61
CA THR A 275 3.73 -3.36 -20.49
C THR A 275 2.36 -3.13 -21.14
N SER A 276 2.17 -1.95 -21.75
CA SER A 276 0.98 -1.58 -22.53
C SER A 276 1.08 -2.00 -24.01
#